data_AF-A0A950USG6-F1
#
_entry.id   AF-A0A950USG6-F1
#
_cell.length_a   1.000
_cell.length_b   1.000
_cell.length_c   1.000
_cell.angle_alpha   90.00
_cell.angle_beta   90.00
_cell.angle_gamma   90.00
#
_symmetry.space_group_name_H-M   'P 1'
#
loop_
_entity.id
_entity.type
_entity.pdbx_description
1 polymer ?
#
loop_
_entity_poly.entity_id
_entity_poly.type
_entity_poly.pdbx_seq_one_letter_code
_entity_poly.pdbx_strand_id
1 'polypeptide(L)'
;MSKPLYSGKVRDVYDAGDDKLLFVASDRISVFDVVLPEPIPDKGRVLTAISAFWFGETTDILPNHMVSVDTADFPDVGVDDLAGRSMVVRRAEMLKIECIVRGYLSGSAWKEYKSSGTMHGVPLPKGMQESDQLPEPVFTPSTKADTGHDENITV
;
A
#
# COMPACT_ATOMS: atom_id res chain seq x y z
N MET A 1 -18.57 -2.54 -20.02
CA MET A 1 -17.56 -2.46 -18.95
C MET A 1 -16.82 -3.78 -18.88
N SER A 2 -15.49 -3.75 -18.95
CA SER A 2 -14.68 -4.94 -18.68
C SER A 2 -14.76 -5.28 -17.18
N LYS A 3 -14.72 -6.57 -16.84
CA LYS A 3 -14.71 -7.01 -15.45
C LYS A 3 -13.29 -6.83 -14.89
N PRO A 4 -13.10 -6.27 -13.68
CA PRO A 4 -11.77 -6.18 -13.09
C PRO A 4 -11.19 -7.58 -12.87
N LEU A 5 -9.88 -7.72 -13.11
CA LEU A 5 -9.10 -8.91 -12.77
C LEU A 5 -9.10 -9.14 -11.25
N TYR A 6 -9.06 -8.04 -10.50
CA TYR A 6 -9.10 -8.04 -9.04
C TYR A 6 -9.82 -6.79 -8.54
N SER A 7 -10.70 -6.95 -7.56
CA SER A 7 -11.34 -5.85 -6.84
C SER A 7 -11.01 -5.97 -5.37
N GLY A 8 -10.18 -5.06 -4.89
CA GLY A 8 -9.79 -4.96 -3.49
C GLY A 8 -10.65 -3.94 -2.73
N LYS A 9 -10.34 -3.77 -1.44
CA LYS A 9 -11.06 -2.82 -0.55
C LYS A 9 -11.17 -1.42 -1.15
N VAL A 10 -10.09 -0.92 -1.78
CA VAL A 10 -10.01 0.47 -2.27
C VAL A 10 -9.54 0.63 -3.72
N ARG A 11 -9.17 -0.46 -4.40
CA ARG A 11 -8.64 -0.42 -5.77
C ARG A 11 -9.23 -1.53 -6.61
N ASP A 12 -9.53 -1.19 -7.85
CA ASP A 12 -9.92 -2.13 -8.89
C ASP A 12 -8.78 -2.22 -9.91
N VAL A 13 -8.49 -3.44 -10.38
CA VAL A 13 -7.37 -3.72 -11.27
C VAL A 13 -7.90 -4.33 -12.55
N TYR A 14 -7.57 -3.71 -13.68
CA TYR A 14 -7.97 -4.14 -15.01
C TYR A 14 -6.75 -4.58 -15.82
N ASP A 15 -6.97 -5.44 -16.81
CA ASP A 15 -5.95 -5.76 -17.80
C ASP A 15 -5.73 -4.54 -18.71
N ALA A 16 -4.47 -4.19 -18.95
CA ALA A 16 -4.10 -3.12 -19.88
C ALA A 16 -3.35 -3.63 -21.12
N GLY A 17 -3.25 -4.95 -21.30
CA GLY A 17 -2.49 -5.56 -22.38
C GLY A 17 -0.97 -5.39 -22.20
N ASP A 18 -0.19 -6.06 -23.06
CA ASP A 18 1.28 -5.98 -23.07
C ASP A 18 1.95 -6.17 -21.70
N ASP A 19 1.42 -7.09 -20.89
CA ASP A 19 1.87 -7.34 -19.51
C ASP A 19 1.80 -6.10 -18.60
N LYS A 20 0.81 -5.23 -18.85
CA LYS A 20 0.48 -4.08 -18.03
C LYS A 20 -0.88 -4.26 -17.36
N LEU A 21 -1.08 -3.48 -16.31
CA LEU A 21 -2.33 -3.40 -15.56
C LEU A 21 -2.77 -1.94 -15.48
N LEU A 22 -4.08 -1.71 -15.50
CA LEU A 22 -4.66 -0.42 -15.14
C LEU A 22 -5.16 -0.50 -13.70
N PHE A 23 -4.53 0.26 -12.82
CA PHE A 23 -4.96 0.41 -11.43
C PHE A 23 -5.92 1.59 -11.35
N VAL A 24 -7.11 1.38 -10.79
CA VAL A 24 -8.12 2.43 -10.56
C VAL A 24 -8.36 2.55 -9.07
N ALA A 25 -7.96 3.66 -8.47
CA ALA A 25 -8.19 3.96 -7.07
C ALA A 25 -9.61 4.51 -6.87
N SER A 26 -10.38 3.84 -6.03
CA SER A 26 -11.73 4.27 -5.68
C SER A 26 -11.73 5.22 -4.48
N ASP A 27 -12.87 5.88 -4.31
CA ASP A 27 -13.19 6.69 -3.14
C ASP A 27 -13.65 5.84 -1.93
N ARG A 28 -13.71 4.51 -2.08
CA ARG A 28 -13.97 3.58 -0.97
C ARG A 28 -12.91 3.73 0.10
N ILE A 29 -13.32 3.60 1.36
CA ILE A 29 -12.45 3.60 2.53
C ILE A 29 -12.77 2.38 3.40
N SER A 30 -11.75 1.80 4.02
CA SER A 30 -11.92 0.69 4.96
C SER A 30 -11.40 1.05 6.34
N VAL A 31 -12.15 0.68 7.37
CA VAL A 31 -11.79 0.84 8.78
C VAL A 31 -12.03 -0.50 9.48
N PHE A 32 -11.05 -0.99 10.24
CA PHE A 32 -11.10 -2.33 10.87
C PHE A 32 -11.51 -3.44 9.89
N ASP A 33 -10.90 -3.44 8.70
CA ASP A 33 -11.16 -4.40 7.61
C ASP A 33 -12.56 -4.38 6.99
N VAL A 34 -13.42 -3.43 7.38
CA VAL A 34 -14.75 -3.23 6.80
C VAL A 34 -14.74 -2.04 5.85
N VAL A 35 -15.21 -2.24 4.61
CA VAL A 35 -15.43 -1.14 3.66
C VAL A 35 -16.68 -0.37 4.09
N LEU A 36 -16.53 0.94 4.29
CA LEU A 36 -17.63 1.80 4.71
C LEU A 36 -18.62 2.03 3.54
N PRO A 37 -19.91 2.22 3.84
CA PRO A 37 -20.92 2.46 2.80
C PRO A 37 -20.76 3.83 2.12
N GLU A 38 -20.27 4.83 2.85
CA GLU A 38 -20.07 6.19 2.34
C GLU A 38 -18.64 6.36 1.80
N PRO A 39 -18.46 6.72 0.53
CA PRO A 39 -17.14 7.03 -0.03
C PRO A 39 -16.62 8.37 0.47
N ILE A 40 -15.30 8.58 0.34
CA ILE A 40 -14.67 9.89 0.56
C ILE A 40 -14.37 10.50 -0.81
N PRO A 41 -15.12 11.53 -1.26
CA PRO A 41 -14.95 12.11 -2.58
C PRO A 41 -13.50 12.49 -2.86
N ASP A 42 -13.03 12.17 -4.07
CA ASP A 42 -11.69 12.44 -4.59
C ASP A 42 -10.52 11.77 -3.85
N LYS A 43 -10.78 10.92 -2.85
CA LYS A 43 -9.75 10.15 -2.16
C LYS A 43 -8.92 9.34 -3.16
N GLY A 44 -9.55 8.69 -4.14
CA GLY A 44 -8.85 7.94 -5.18
C GLY A 44 -7.87 8.81 -5.98
N ARG A 45 -8.27 10.06 -6.27
CA ARG A 45 -7.43 11.02 -6.99
C ARG A 45 -6.24 11.48 -6.15
N VAL A 46 -6.48 11.85 -4.90
CA VAL A 46 -5.43 12.27 -3.96
C VAL A 46 -4.40 11.16 -3.76
N LEU A 47 -4.83 9.92 -3.52
CA LEU A 47 -3.91 8.80 -3.27
C LEU A 47 -3.11 8.40 -4.53
N THR A 48 -3.71 8.53 -5.71
CA THR A 48 -3.02 8.30 -6.98
C THR A 48 -1.94 9.35 -7.20
N ALA A 49 -2.25 10.64 -6.96
CA ALA A 49 -1.29 11.72 -7.06
C ALA A 49 -0.12 11.58 -6.07
N ILE A 50 -0.40 11.21 -4.82
CA ILE A 50 0.65 10.93 -3.81
C ILE A 50 1.55 9.78 -4.27
N SER A 51 0.97 8.71 -4.81
CA SER A 51 1.75 7.57 -5.30
C SER A 51 2.63 7.96 -6.48
N ALA A 52 2.09 8.69 -7.45
CA ALA A 52 2.82 9.17 -8.62
C ALA A 52 3.98 10.12 -8.24
N PHE A 53 3.74 11.01 -7.27
CA PHE A 53 4.78 11.87 -6.71
C PHE A 53 5.94 11.03 -6.13
N TRP A 54 5.65 10.08 -5.23
CA TRP A 54 6.69 9.27 -4.61
C TRP A 54 7.40 8.33 -5.58
N PHE A 55 6.73 7.81 -6.60
CA PHE A 55 7.38 7.07 -7.68
C PHE A 55 8.37 7.94 -8.46
N GLY A 56 8.03 9.21 -8.70
CA GLY A 56 8.96 10.18 -9.30
C GLY A 56 10.17 10.43 -8.40
N GLU A 57 9.93 10.78 -7.13
CA GLU A 57 10.98 11.14 -6.15
C GLU A 57 11.94 10.01 -5.82
N THR A 58 11.56 8.74 -6.04
CA THR A 58 12.39 7.57 -5.68
C THR A 58 13.03 6.86 -6.88
N THR A 59 12.94 7.46 -8.07
CA THR A 59 13.44 6.84 -9.32
C THR A 59 14.96 6.65 -9.31
N ASP A 60 15.71 7.49 -8.60
CA ASP A 60 17.16 7.38 -8.42
C ASP A 60 17.57 6.31 -7.39
N ILE A 61 16.64 5.83 -6.58
CA ILE A 61 16.87 4.79 -5.56
C ILE A 61 16.63 3.39 -6.15
N LEU A 62 15.46 3.17 -6.76
CA LEU A 62 15.07 1.87 -7.31
C LEU A 62 14.02 1.99 -8.42
N PRO A 63 13.99 1.06 -9.39
CA PRO A 63 12.95 1.04 -10.40
C PRO A 63 11.59 0.71 -9.77
N ASN A 64 10.54 1.40 -10.21
CA ASN A 64 9.17 1.12 -9.81
C ASN A 64 8.31 0.66 -11.00
N HIS A 65 7.09 0.21 -10.71
CA HIS A 65 6.21 -0.36 -11.73
C HIS A 65 5.37 0.66 -12.50
N MET A 66 5.40 1.96 -12.15
CA MET A 66 4.54 2.96 -12.79
C MET A 66 4.99 3.21 -14.23
N VAL A 67 4.05 3.16 -15.17
CA VAL A 67 4.29 3.43 -16.60
C VAL A 67 3.74 4.80 -16.98
N SER A 68 2.48 5.08 -16.65
CA SER A 68 1.84 6.36 -16.95
C SER A 68 0.66 6.64 -16.03
N VAL A 69 0.38 7.94 -15.84
CA VAL A 69 -0.84 8.47 -15.20
C VAL A 69 -1.66 9.33 -16.17
N ASP A 70 -1.23 9.44 -17.43
CA ASP A 70 -1.95 10.16 -18.47
C ASP A 70 -3.06 9.29 -19.06
N THR A 71 -4.28 9.80 -19.04
CA THR A 71 -5.45 9.15 -19.63
C THR A 71 -5.30 8.82 -21.11
N ALA A 72 -4.44 9.54 -21.85
CA ALA A 72 -4.16 9.23 -23.25
C ALA A 72 -3.49 7.85 -23.44
N ASP A 73 -2.82 7.34 -22.41
CA ASP A 73 -2.15 6.04 -22.43
C ASP A 73 -3.04 4.89 -21.92
N PHE A 74 -4.28 5.19 -21.51
CA PHE A 74 -5.14 4.20 -20.87
C PHE A 74 -5.92 3.38 -21.90
N PRO A 75 -6.03 2.06 -21.72
CA PRO A 75 -6.93 1.24 -22.52
C PRO A 75 -8.39 1.62 -22.24
N ASP A 76 -9.26 1.46 -23.24
CA ASP A 76 -10.70 1.51 -23.00
C ASP A 76 -11.16 0.24 -22.28
N VAL A 77 -11.34 0.36 -20.97
CA VAL A 77 -11.87 -0.69 -20.10
C VAL A 77 -13.38 -0.54 -19.85
N GLY A 78 -14.02 0.45 -20.47
CA GLY A 78 -15.41 0.83 -20.23
C GLY A 78 -15.66 1.26 -18.79
N VAL A 79 -14.72 2.00 -18.19
CA VAL A 79 -14.83 2.60 -16.86
C VAL A 79 -14.79 4.11 -17.04
N ASP A 80 -15.80 4.79 -16.52
CA ASP A 80 -15.87 6.25 -16.54
C ASP A 80 -14.95 6.85 -15.47
N ASP A 81 -14.58 8.13 -15.65
CA ASP A 81 -13.88 8.92 -14.63
C ASP A 81 -12.53 8.33 -14.16
N LEU A 82 -11.67 8.00 -15.12
CA LEU A 82 -10.31 7.49 -14.86
C LEU A 82 -9.31 8.58 -14.49
N ALA A 83 -9.60 9.84 -14.87
CA ALA A 83 -8.67 10.95 -14.78
C ALA A 83 -8.25 11.23 -13.34
N GLY A 84 -6.93 11.26 -13.11
CA GLY A 84 -6.31 11.58 -11.82
C GLY A 84 -6.40 10.48 -10.76
N ARG A 85 -7.16 9.40 -10.98
CA ARG A 85 -7.30 8.28 -10.03
C ARG A 85 -6.83 6.93 -10.57
N SER A 86 -6.22 6.94 -11.75
CA SER A 86 -5.77 5.71 -12.40
C SER A 86 -4.32 5.82 -12.83
N MET A 87 -3.66 4.68 -12.92
CA MET A 87 -2.30 4.57 -13.43
C MET A 87 -2.11 3.24 -14.18
N VAL A 88 -1.39 3.30 -15.29
CA VAL A 88 -0.89 2.10 -15.97
C VAL A 88 0.40 1.69 -15.27
N VAL A 89 0.48 0.42 -14.91
CA VAL A 89 1.65 -0.17 -14.26
C VAL A 89 2.11 -1.42 -15.00
N ARG A 90 3.40 -1.77 -14.89
CA ARG A 90 3.91 -3.07 -15.30
C ARG A 90 3.40 -4.15 -14.36
N ARG A 91 2.97 -5.29 -14.89
CA ARG A 91 2.72 -6.47 -14.06
C ARG A 91 4.04 -6.89 -13.40
N ALA A 92 3.95 -7.26 -12.13
CA ALA A 92 5.10 -7.74 -11.35
C ALA A 92 4.76 -9.08 -10.71
N GLU A 93 5.78 -9.92 -10.55
CA GLU A 93 5.70 -11.06 -9.64
C GLU A 93 5.80 -10.54 -8.21
N MET A 94 4.75 -10.79 -7.42
CA MET A 94 4.66 -10.25 -6.06
C MET A 94 5.45 -11.12 -5.08
N LEU A 95 6.40 -10.52 -4.37
CA LEU A 95 6.96 -11.11 -3.15
C LEU A 95 5.86 -11.11 -2.07
N LYS A 96 5.60 -12.26 -1.45
CA LYS A 96 4.58 -12.40 -0.40
C LYS A 96 5.06 -11.90 0.98
N ILE A 97 5.61 -10.69 1.01
CA ILE A 97 6.16 -10.05 2.20
C ILE A 97 5.65 -8.60 2.24
N GLU A 98 5.20 -8.15 3.40
CA GLU A 98 4.95 -6.73 3.66
C GLU A 98 6.25 -6.08 4.15
N CYS A 99 6.79 -5.17 3.33
CA CYS A 99 8.04 -4.48 3.62
C CYS A 99 7.80 -3.22 4.48
N ILE A 100 7.64 -3.41 5.79
CA ILE A 100 7.32 -2.31 6.73
C ILE A 100 8.60 -1.71 7.29
N VAL A 101 8.69 -0.38 7.28
CA VAL A 101 9.74 0.39 7.98
C VAL A 101 9.10 1.26 9.06
N ARG A 102 9.69 1.27 10.25
CA ARG A 102 9.21 2.04 11.40
C ARG A 102 10.26 3.05 11.83
N GLY A 103 9.90 4.34 11.84
CA GLY A 103 10.69 5.40 12.48
C GLY A 103 10.20 5.76 13.88
N TYR A 104 8.98 5.34 14.24
CA TYR A 104 8.32 5.65 15.51
C TYR A 104 7.63 4.41 16.07
N LEU A 105 7.59 4.30 17.39
CA LEU A 105 7.00 3.17 18.10
C LEU A 105 5.48 3.37 18.25
N SER A 106 4.70 2.76 17.36
CA SER A 106 3.23 2.85 17.37
C SER A 106 2.56 1.56 16.86
N GLY A 107 1.23 1.47 17.00
CA GLY A 107 0.44 0.36 16.49
C GLY A 107 0.82 -0.99 17.09
N SER A 108 0.97 -2.02 16.25
CA SER A 108 1.31 -3.38 16.70
C SER A 108 2.66 -3.44 17.42
N ALA A 109 3.65 -2.64 17.00
CA ALA A 109 4.96 -2.58 17.66
C ALA A 109 4.86 -2.02 19.08
N TRP A 110 4.03 -0.99 19.31
CA TRP A 110 3.78 -0.48 20.66
C TRP A 110 3.07 -1.51 21.56
N LYS A 111 2.11 -2.25 21.01
CA LYS A 111 1.42 -3.33 21.75
C LYS A 111 2.39 -4.41 22.22
N GLU A 112 3.31 -4.83 21.36
CA GLU A 112 4.37 -5.79 21.71
C GLU A 112 5.30 -5.21 22.78
N TYR A 113 5.83 -4.00 22.57
CA TYR A 113 6.75 -3.36 23.51
C TYR A 113 6.15 -3.20 24.90
N LYS A 114 4.87 -2.82 25.00
CA LYS A 114 4.16 -2.73 26.28
C LYS A 114 4.04 -4.08 26.98
N SER A 115 3.96 -5.18 26.24
CA SER A 115 3.81 -6.54 26.76
C SER A 115 5.15 -7.18 27.16
N SER A 116 6.18 -7.03 26.33
CA SER A 116 7.44 -7.79 26.46
C SER A 116 8.71 -6.93 26.38
N GLY A 117 8.59 -5.62 26.14
CA GLY A 117 9.74 -4.73 25.93
C GLY A 117 10.43 -4.94 24.60
N THR A 118 9.78 -5.60 23.64
CA THR A 118 10.34 -5.98 22.34
C THR A 118 9.55 -5.41 21.17
N MET A 119 10.17 -5.40 19.98
CA MET A 119 9.53 -5.19 18.68
C MET A 119 10.05 -6.26 17.71
N HIS A 120 9.15 -7.09 17.17
CA HIS A 120 9.49 -8.27 16.37
C HIS A 120 10.48 -9.20 17.11
N GLY A 121 10.29 -9.36 18.42
CA GLY A 121 11.15 -10.17 19.29
C GLY A 121 12.49 -9.54 19.67
N VAL A 122 12.83 -8.37 19.11
CA VAL A 122 14.07 -7.66 19.43
C VAL A 122 13.85 -6.69 20.60
N PRO A 123 14.65 -6.74 21.68
CA PRO A 123 14.54 -5.80 22.80
C PRO A 123 14.74 -4.35 22.37
N LEU A 124 13.87 -3.46 22.87
CA LEU A 124 14.00 -2.02 22.71
C LEU A 124 14.52 -1.34 23.99
N PRO A 125 15.02 -0.09 23.90
CA PRO A 125 15.38 0.70 25.07
C PRO A 125 14.23 0.75 26.10
N LYS A 126 14.57 0.69 27.38
CA LYS A 126 13.58 0.80 28.45
C LYS A 126 13.02 2.21 28.54
N GLY A 127 11.77 2.32 28.98
CA GLY A 127 11.13 3.59 29.30
C GLY A 127 10.60 4.37 28.09
N MET A 128 10.65 3.79 26.88
CA MET A 128 9.97 4.37 25.72
C MET A 128 8.47 4.51 25.94
N GLN A 129 7.89 5.55 25.35
CA GLN A 129 6.48 5.89 25.38
C GLN A 129 5.83 5.66 24.01
N GLU A 130 4.50 5.71 23.97
CA GLU A 130 3.76 5.57 22.72
C GLU A 130 4.09 6.74 21.77
N SER A 131 4.43 6.41 20.53
CA SER A 131 4.84 7.35 19.48
C SER A 131 6.23 7.97 19.67
N ASP A 132 7.06 7.44 20.57
CA ASP A 132 8.48 7.84 20.64
C ASP A 132 9.21 7.51 19.34
N GLN A 133 10.15 8.38 18.97
CA GLN A 133 11.05 8.13 17.84
C GLN A 133 11.99 6.96 18.17
N LEU A 134 12.15 6.04 17.21
CA LEU A 134 13.13 4.97 17.32
C LEU A 134 14.55 5.54 17.10
N PRO A 135 15.59 4.95 17.70
CA PRO A 135 16.97 5.40 17.50
C PRO A 135 17.40 5.44 16.03
N GLU A 136 16.88 4.51 15.23
CA GLU A 136 17.01 4.45 13.78
C GLU A 136 15.74 3.85 13.16
N PRO A 137 15.47 4.10 11.86
CA PRO A 137 14.39 3.40 11.16
C PRO A 137 14.66 1.89 11.11
N VAL A 138 13.69 1.09 11.56
CA VAL A 138 13.83 -0.38 11.63
C VAL A 138 12.95 -1.03 10.57
N PHE A 139 13.53 -1.97 9.81
CA PHE A 139 12.78 -2.86 8.91
C PHE A 139 12.13 -3.98 9.70
N THR A 140 10.79 -4.07 9.64
CA THR A 140 9.99 -4.99 10.46
C THR A 140 9.01 -5.76 9.58
N PRO A 141 9.48 -6.73 8.77
CA PRO A 141 8.66 -7.41 7.79
C PRO A 141 7.54 -8.24 8.43
N SER A 142 6.47 -8.46 7.68
CA SER A 142 5.47 -9.49 7.99
C SER A 142 5.20 -10.37 6.78
N THR A 143 4.72 -11.59 7.02
CA THR A 143 4.15 -12.43 5.97
C THR A 143 2.93 -11.74 5.37
N LYS A 144 2.63 -12.05 4.10
CA LYS A 144 1.37 -11.69 3.47
C LYS A 144 0.48 -12.94 3.43
N ALA A 145 -0.46 -13.05 4.35
CA ALA A 145 -1.32 -14.22 4.43
C ALA A 145 -2.47 -14.12 3.40
N ASP A 146 -2.70 -15.20 2.63
CA ASP A 146 -3.84 -15.29 1.70
C ASP A 146 -5.17 -15.41 2.48
N THR A 147 -5.11 -15.92 3.72
CA THR A 147 -6.21 -16.00 4.69
C THR A 147 -5.66 -15.86 6.11
N GLY A 148 -6.31 -15.08 6.98
CA GLY A 148 -5.85 -14.85 8.37
C GLY A 148 -5.22 -13.47 8.57
N HIS A 149 -4.43 -13.32 9.63
CA HIS A 149 -3.67 -12.09 9.90
C HIS A 149 -2.21 -12.25 9.44
N ASP A 150 -1.63 -11.16 8.95
CA ASP A 150 -0.21 -11.10 8.64
C ASP A 150 0.63 -11.33 9.92
N GLU A 151 1.68 -12.14 9.81
CA GLU A 151 2.54 -12.49 10.94
C GLU A 151 3.88 -11.76 10.86
N ASN A 152 4.27 -11.09 11.94
CA ASN A 152 5.58 -10.46 12.06
C ASN A 152 6.69 -11.51 11.94
N ILE A 153 7.66 -11.28 11.05
CA ILE A 153 8.83 -12.14 10.88
C ILE A 153 10.12 -11.39 11.19
N THR A 154 11.18 -12.15 11.48
CA THR A 154 12.54 -11.64 11.66
C THR A 154 13.28 -11.62 10.34
N VAL A 155 14.24 -10.70 10.21
CA VAL A 155 15.20 -10.65 9.10
C VAL A 155 16.34 -11.63 9.35
#